data_AF-A0A399ZR26-F1
#
_entry.id   AF-A0A399ZR26-F1
#
_cell.length_a   1.000
_cell.length_b   1.000
_cell.length_c   1.000
_cell.angle_alpha   90.00
_cell.angle_beta   90.00
_cell.angle_gamma   90.00
#
_symmetry.space_group_name_H-M   'P 1'
#
loop_
_entity.id
_entity.type
_entity.pdbx_description
1 polymer ?
#
loop_
_entity_poly.entity_id
_entity_poly.type
_entity_poly.pdbx_seq_one_letter_code
_entity_poly.pdbx_strand_id
1 'polypeptide(L)'
;MVRPQINNQPLSYSEILRVIGRYLDTHNIIEPRIIETDDGLIVQGIIGSGARFGERETYQLTAEDIVDLRKDATAQRGARVQI
;
A
#
# COMPACT_ATOMS: atom_id res chain seq x y z
N MET A 1 -6.40 -9.81 10.08
CA MET A 1 -7.07 -9.12 8.94
C MET A 1 -7.83 -10.10 8.06
N VAL A 2 -9.03 -9.75 7.58
CA VAL A 2 -9.70 -10.47 6.47
C VAL A 2 -8.88 -10.29 5.19
N ARG A 3 -8.56 -11.40 4.51
CA ARG A 3 -7.70 -11.36 3.32
C ARG A 3 -8.37 -10.58 2.17
N PRO A 4 -7.72 -9.53 1.62
CA PRO A 4 -8.19 -8.84 0.42
C PRO A 4 -8.39 -9.83 -0.73
N GLN A 5 -9.46 -9.67 -1.50
CA GLN A 5 -9.80 -10.57 -2.60
C GLN A 5 -10.01 -9.80 -3.91
N ILE A 6 -9.58 -10.41 -5.02
CA ILE A 6 -9.83 -9.91 -6.37
C ILE A 6 -10.36 -11.06 -7.20
N ASN A 7 -11.50 -10.86 -7.88
CA ASN A 7 -12.19 -11.89 -8.65
C ASN A 7 -12.41 -13.17 -7.81
N ASN A 8 -12.82 -13.01 -6.55
CA ASN A 8 -13.01 -14.06 -5.55
C ASN A 8 -11.74 -14.89 -5.22
N GLN A 9 -10.55 -14.41 -5.60
CA GLN A 9 -9.28 -15.02 -5.20
C GLN A 9 -8.60 -14.17 -4.13
N PRO A 10 -8.21 -14.76 -2.98
CA PRO A 10 -7.47 -14.03 -1.96
C PRO A 10 -6.07 -13.65 -2.46
N LEU A 11 -5.65 -12.43 -2.18
CA LEU A 11 -4.28 -12.02 -2.44
C LEU A 11 -3.33 -12.75 -1.50
N SER A 12 -2.20 -13.20 -2.06
CA SER A 12 -1.10 -13.71 -1.24
C SER A 12 -0.52 -12.59 -0.38
N TYR A 13 0.11 -12.96 0.75
CA TYR A 13 0.71 -11.96 1.63
C TYR A 13 1.82 -11.15 0.93
N SER A 14 2.59 -11.77 0.04
CA SER A 14 3.61 -11.09 -0.75
C SER A 14 3.01 -10.08 -1.73
N GLU A 15 1.86 -10.39 -2.34
CA GLU A 15 1.13 -9.43 -3.17
C GLU A 15 0.63 -8.23 -2.37
N ILE A 16 0.09 -8.47 -1.18
CA ILE A 16 -0.33 -7.40 -0.25
C ILE A 16 0.87 -6.50 0.07
N LEU A 17 1.98 -7.07 0.53
CA LEU A 17 3.20 -6.30 0.83
C LEU A 17 3.73 -5.54 -0.39
N ARG A 18 3.59 -6.09 -1.61
CA ARG A 18 4.02 -5.40 -2.83
C ARG A 18 3.14 -4.20 -3.18
N VAL A 19 1.84 -4.28 -2.89
CA VAL A 19 0.92 -3.14 -3.01
C VAL A 19 1.28 -2.06 -2.00
N ILE A 20 1.50 -2.44 -0.74
CA ILE A 20 1.91 -1.50 0.32
C ILE A 20 3.26 -0.84 0.00
N GLY A 21 4.26 -1.61 -0.40
CA GLY A 21 5.58 -1.07 -0.77
C GLY A 21 5.49 0.00 -1.85
N ARG A 22 4.70 -0.26 -2.90
CA ARG A 22 4.47 0.73 -3.96
C ARG A 22 3.77 1.99 -3.46
N TYR A 23 2.80 1.84 -2.57
CA TYR A 23 2.12 2.99 -1.96
C TYR A 23 3.13 3.85 -1.19
N LEU A 24 3.97 3.22 -0.37
CA LEU A 24 5.04 3.91 0.38
C LEU A 24 6.03 4.62 -0.54
N ASP A 25 6.49 3.96 -1.61
CA ASP A 25 7.40 4.54 -2.59
C ASP A 25 6.80 5.79 -3.25
N THR A 26 5.51 5.72 -3.63
CA THR A 26 4.80 6.83 -4.29
C THR A 26 4.68 8.06 -3.39
N HIS A 27 4.59 7.84 -2.07
CA HIS A 27 4.45 8.89 -1.06
C HIS A 27 5.80 9.29 -0.42
N ASN A 28 6.92 8.75 -0.91
CA ASN A 28 8.26 8.94 -0.33
C ASN A 28 8.32 8.65 1.17
N ILE A 29 7.62 7.62 1.64
CA ILE A 29 7.62 7.24 3.06
C ILE A 29 8.86 6.38 3.37
N ILE A 30 9.64 6.80 4.35
CA ILE A 30 10.82 6.10 4.86
C ILE A 30 10.55 5.52 6.25
N GLU A 31 11.40 4.57 6.67
CA GLU A 31 11.27 3.86 7.96
C GLU A 31 9.87 3.27 8.22
N PRO A 32 9.30 2.48 7.27
CA PRO A 32 7.95 2.00 7.42
C PRO A 32 7.83 0.94 8.52
N ARG A 33 6.76 1.02 9.30
CA ARG A 33 6.29 0.00 10.23
C ARG A 33 4.92 -0.46 9.77
N ILE A 34 4.75 -1.77 9.62
CA ILE A 34 3.48 -2.39 9.24
C ILE A 34 3.02 -3.25 10.41
N ILE A 35 1.77 -3.06 10.83
CA ILE A 35 1.13 -3.81 11.91
C ILE A 35 -0.14 -4.41 11.34
N GLU A 36 -0.26 -5.73 11.42
CA GLU A 36 -1.51 -6.40 11.07
C GLU A 36 -2.49 -6.34 12.25
N THR A 37 -3.75 -6.02 11.94
CA THR A 37 -4.87 -5.96 12.88
C THR A 37 -6.00 -6.82 12.35
N ASP A 38 -7.08 -6.99 13.11
CA ASP A 38 -8.25 -7.74 12.63
C ASP A 38 -8.96 -7.03 11.46
N ASP A 39 -8.95 -5.70 11.44
CA ASP A 39 -9.65 -4.88 10.45
C ASP A 39 -8.81 -4.54 9.20
N GLY A 40 -7.50 -4.81 9.23
CA GLY A 40 -6.61 -4.43 8.13
C GLY A 40 -5.15 -4.31 8.54
N LEU A 41 -4.44 -3.40 7.89
CA LEU A 41 -3.06 -3.04 8.20
C LEU A 41 -3.00 -1.60 8.73
N ILE A 42 -2.21 -1.39 9.78
CA ILE A 42 -1.75 -0.06 10.16
C ILE A 42 -0.34 0.11 9.58
N VAL A 43 -0.14 1.16 8.80
CA VAL A 43 1.15 1.50 8.19
C VAL A 43 1.60 2.84 8.72
N GLN A 44 2.76 2.89 9.35
CA GLN A 44 3.37 4.10 9.86
C GLN A 44 4.70 4.34 9.16
N GLY A 45 5.11 5.59 9.04
CA GLY A 45 6.44 5.93 8.54
C GLY A 45 6.72 7.42 8.64
N ILE A 46 7.90 7.81 8.16
CA ILE A 46 8.37 9.18 8.15
C ILE A 46 8.29 9.71 6.72
N ILE A 47 7.85 10.96 6.54
CA ILE A 47 7.88 11.61 5.22
C ILE A 47 9.33 11.90 4.84
N GLY A 48 9.78 11.32 3.72
CA GLY A 48 11.16 11.37 3.24
C GLY A 48 11.47 12.50 2.26
N SER A 49 10.49 13.34 1.88
CA SER A 49 10.73 14.47 0.98
C SER A 49 9.74 15.63 1.19
N GLY A 50 10.11 16.82 0.70
CA GLY A 50 9.25 18.01 0.70
C GLY A 50 9.18 18.76 2.04
N ALA A 51 8.21 19.68 2.15
CA ALA A 51 8.09 20.60 3.28
C ALA A 51 7.77 19.91 4.62
N ARG A 52 7.18 18.72 4.57
CA ARG A 52 6.80 17.90 5.74
C ARG A 52 7.86 16.85 6.08
N PHE A 53 9.07 16.97 5.53
CA PHE A 53 10.16 16.03 5.78
C PHE A 53 10.37 15.81 7.29
N GLY A 54 10.48 14.54 7.69
CA GLY A 54 10.68 14.16 9.09
C GLY A 54 9.38 14.02 9.90
N GLU A 55 8.22 14.46 9.39
CA GLU A 55 6.94 14.23 10.03
C GLU A 55 6.54 12.75 9.96
N ARG A 56 5.82 12.27 10.99
CA ARG A 56 5.31 10.91 11.07
C ARG A 56 3.88 10.85 10.58
N GLU A 57 3.61 9.90 9.70
CA GLU A 57 2.28 9.60 9.19
C GLU A 57 1.83 8.22 9.68
N THR A 58 0.51 8.04 9.79
CA THR A 58 -0.12 6.76 10.12
C THR A 58 -1.32 6.58 9.21
N TYR A 59 -1.35 5.46 8.50
CA TYR A 59 -2.42 5.05 7.61
C TYR A 59 -3.08 3.79 8.16
N GLN A 60 -4.41 3.74 8.13
CA GLN A 60 -5.16 2.51 8.31
C GLN A 60 -5.62 2.06 6.93
N LEU A 61 -5.27 0.84 6.55
CA LEU A 61 -5.58 0.25 5.25
C LEU A 61 -6.43 -0.99 5.48
N THR A 62 -7.70 -0.90 5.13
CA THR A 62 -8.64 -2.02 5.16
C THR A 62 -8.37 -2.99 4.01
N ALA A 63 -9.05 -4.15 4.03
CA ALA A 63 -8.97 -5.08 2.92
C ALA A 63 -9.44 -4.47 1.58
N GLU A 64 -10.42 -3.56 1.64
CA GLU A 64 -10.98 -2.84 0.48
C GLU A 64 -9.95 -1.84 -0.06
N ASP A 65 -9.29 -1.08 0.81
CA ASP A 65 -8.22 -0.15 0.41
C ASP A 65 -7.08 -0.89 -0.32
N ILE A 66 -6.69 -2.07 0.16
CA ILE A 66 -5.64 -2.88 -0.47
C ILE A 66 -6.07 -3.34 -1.88
N VAL A 67 -7.35 -3.70 -2.06
CA VAL A 67 -7.89 -4.07 -3.37
C VAL A 67 -7.83 -2.88 -4.33
N ASP A 68 -8.20 -1.68 -3.87
CA ASP A 68 -8.22 -0.49 -4.72
C ASP A 68 -6.81 -0.01 -5.06
N LEU A 69 -5.89 0.01 -4.09
CA LEU A 69 -4.46 0.25 -4.33
C LEU A 69 -3.87 -0.75 -5.35
N ARG A 70 -4.30 -2.02 -5.30
CA ARG A 70 -3.87 -3.04 -6.28
C ARG A 70 -4.39 -2.69 -7.68
N LYS A 71 -5.66 -2.31 -7.83
CA LYS A 71 -6.25 -1.93 -9.12
C LYS A 71 -5.52 -0.74 -9.73
N ASP A 72 -5.26 0.30 -8.93
CA ASP A 72 -4.54 1.50 -9.36
C ASP A 72 -3.11 1.18 -9.79
N ALA A 73 -2.44 0.30 -9.03
CA ALA A 73 -1.12 -0.19 -9.37
C ALA A 73 -1.09 -0.94 -10.73
N THR A 74 -2.14 -1.72 -11.05
CA THR A 74 -2.24 -2.41 -12.33
C THR A 74 -2.52 -1.42 -13.47
N ALA A 75 -3.41 -0.45 -13.27
CA ALA A 75 -3.73 0.58 -14.27
C ALA A 75 -2.49 1.38 -14.67
N GLN A 76 -1.68 1.82 -13.70
CA GLN A 76 -0.42 2.53 -13.96
C GLN A 76 0.65 1.64 -14.60
N ARG A 77 0.61 0.30 -14.42
CA ARG A 77 1.51 -0.63 -15.13
C ARG A 77 1.12 -0.78 -16.60
N GLY A 78 -0.17 -0.86 -16.92
CA GLY A 78 -0.65 -0.86 -18.30
C GLY A 78 -0.28 0.42 -19.06
N ALA A 79 -0.24 1.57 -18.38
CA ALA A 79 0.16 2.84 -18.98
C ALA A 79 1.67 2.98 -19.26
N ARG A 80 2.54 2.25 -18.56
CA ARG A 80 4.01 2.30 -18.75
C ARG A 80 4.52 1.34 -19.84
N VAL A 81 3.66 0.46 -20.36
CA VAL A 81 3.97 -0.47 -21.46
C VAL A 81 3.29 0.02 -22.74
N GLN A 82 3.62 1.26 -23.14
CA GLN A 82 3.46 1.75 -24.51
C GLN A 82 4.79 2.43 -24.86
N ILE A 83 5.69 1.65 -25.44
CA ILE A 83 6.90 2.11 -26.13
C ILE A 83 7.03 1.30 -27.41
#